data_AF-A0A1E3GEW6-F1
#
_entry.id   AF-A0A1E3GEW6-F1
#
_cell.length_a   1.000
_cell.length_b   1.000
_cell.length_c   1.000
_cell.angle_alpha   90.00
_cell.angle_beta   90.00
_cell.angle_gamma   90.00
#
_symmetry.space_group_name_H-M   'P 1'
#
loop_
_entity.id
_entity.type
_entity.pdbx_description
1 polymer ?
#
loop_
_entity_poly.entity_id
_entity_poly.type
_entity_poly.pdbx_seq_one_letter_code
_entity_poly.pdbx_strand_id
1 'polypeptide(L)'
;MQALDNKWNDLVKTCVKHSSGQNVRLWSFEVKKELNNSNIRSSFFQAVSNSSWANEGYLVATSISTNEVEEELRMLSALHGIGVIILIPENPTESEILLPARRRPEVDWQSINRILNENSDFKNFIELVSIYYQTGRIRTQDWNR
;
A
#
# COMPACT_ATOMS: atom_id res chain seq x y z
N MET A 1 -18.58 -5.69 25.66
CA MET A 1 -17.19 -5.57 25.16
C MET A 1 -16.93 -6.75 24.25
N GLN A 2 -16.56 -6.52 22.99
CA GLN A 2 -16.16 -7.57 22.05
C GLN A 2 -14.68 -7.38 21.71
N ALA A 3 -13.86 -8.40 21.96
CA ALA A 3 -12.46 -8.39 21.55
C ALA A 3 -12.38 -8.65 20.04
N LEU A 4 -11.89 -7.66 19.27
CA LEU A 4 -11.75 -7.75 17.81
C LEU A 4 -10.43 -8.40 17.37
N ASP A 5 -9.47 -8.53 18.28
CA ASP A 5 -8.09 -8.97 18.04
C ASP A 5 -7.83 -10.43 18.43
N ASN A 6 -8.84 -11.16 18.93
CA ASN A 6 -8.69 -12.53 19.43
C ASN A 6 -8.11 -13.51 18.38
N LYS A 7 -8.37 -13.27 17.09
CA LYS A 7 -7.88 -14.06 15.96
C LYS A 7 -6.70 -13.40 15.22
N TRP A 8 -6.19 -12.28 15.73
CA TRP A 8 -5.10 -11.56 15.05
C TRP A 8 -3.75 -12.22 15.32
N ASN A 9 -2.88 -12.12 14.34
CA ASN A 9 -1.48 -12.52 14.49
C ASN A 9 -0.82 -11.71 15.61
N ASP A 10 0.00 -12.35 16.44
CA ASP A 10 0.64 -11.70 17.59
C ASP A 10 1.55 -10.53 17.19
N LEU A 11 2.09 -10.57 15.98
CA LEU A 11 2.88 -9.50 15.42
C LEU A 11 2.04 -8.24 15.17
N VAL A 12 0.82 -8.41 14.65
CA VAL A 12 -0.14 -7.31 14.46
C VAL A 12 -0.58 -6.74 15.81
N LYS A 13 -0.89 -7.61 16.79
CA LYS A 13 -1.21 -7.17 18.16
C LYS A 13 -0.09 -6.33 18.76
N THR A 14 1.16 -6.71 18.50
CA THR A 14 2.33 -5.98 19.00
C THR A 14 2.44 -4.61 18.32
N CYS A 15 2.29 -4.53 17.00
CA CYS A 15 2.29 -3.26 16.29
C CYS A 15 1.23 -2.29 16.85
N VAL A 16 -0.01 -2.75 17.04
CA VAL A 16 -1.10 -1.91 17.55
C VAL A 16 -0.85 -1.41 18.96
N LYS A 17 -0.28 -2.26 19.84
CA LYS A 17 0.06 -1.87 21.21
C LYS A 17 1.13 -0.78 21.26
N HIS A 18 2.07 -0.80 20.31
CA HIS A 18 3.23 0.10 20.29
C HIS A 18 3.12 1.25 19.26
N SER A 19 2.09 1.26 18.41
CA SER A 19 1.90 2.31 17.39
C SER A 19 1.42 3.64 17.97
N SER A 20 0.85 3.64 19.17
CA SER A 20 0.34 4.82 19.85
C SER A 20 1.44 5.87 20.06
N GLY A 21 1.39 6.95 19.26
CA GLY A 21 2.31 8.09 19.38
C GLY A 21 3.53 8.07 18.46
N GLN A 22 3.66 7.10 17.55
CA GLN A 22 4.75 7.07 16.58
C GLN A 22 4.29 7.56 15.19
N ASN A 23 4.97 8.58 14.65
CA ASN A 23 4.67 9.20 13.35
C ASN A 23 5.27 8.42 12.18
N VAL A 24 4.83 7.18 11.97
CA VAL A 24 5.20 6.41 10.77
C VAL A 24 4.14 6.57 9.71
N ARG A 25 4.58 6.71 8.45
CA ARG A 25 3.72 6.59 7.29
C ARG A 25 4.14 5.38 6.47
N LEU A 26 3.17 4.56 6.11
CA LEU A 26 3.36 3.40 5.24
C LEU A 26 2.74 3.68 3.88
N TRP A 27 3.47 3.31 2.84
CA TRP A 27 3.03 3.35 1.45
C TRP A 27 2.94 1.94 0.91
N SER A 28 1.98 1.70 0.02
CA SER A 28 1.84 0.43 -0.69
C SER A 28 1.64 0.68 -2.18
N PHE A 29 2.34 -0.09 -3.01
CA PHE A 29 2.38 0.08 -4.45
C PHE A 29 2.00 -1.24 -5.13
N GLU A 30 0.95 -1.21 -5.95
CA GLU A 30 0.60 -2.30 -6.87
C GLU A 30 1.13 -1.93 -8.25
N VAL A 31 2.20 -2.60 -8.71
CA VAL A 31 2.92 -2.24 -9.93
C VAL A 31 2.44 -3.08 -11.12
N LYS A 32 2.12 -2.42 -12.24
CA LYS A 32 1.78 -3.01 -13.53
C LYS A 32 2.76 -2.54 -14.61
N LYS A 33 2.90 -3.33 -15.68
CA LYS A 33 3.68 -2.90 -16.85
C LYS A 33 2.94 -1.76 -17.56
N GLU A 34 1.75 -2.04 -18.09
CA GLU A 34 0.92 -1.06 -18.78
C GLU A 34 -0.53 -1.11 -18.29
N LEU A 35 -1.21 0.02 -18.39
CA LEU A 35 -2.65 0.12 -18.17
C LEU A 35 -3.37 0.40 -19.48
N ASN A 36 -4.33 -0.46 -19.81
CA ASN A 36 -5.12 -0.36 -21.03
C ASN A 36 -6.58 -0.78 -20.77
N ASN A 37 -7.44 -0.60 -21.78
CA ASN A 37 -8.88 -0.90 -21.68
C ASN A 37 -9.20 -2.34 -21.21
N SER A 38 -8.31 -3.30 -21.45
CA SER A 38 -8.54 -4.70 -21.06
C SER A 38 -8.25 -4.99 -19.58
N ASN A 39 -7.39 -4.19 -18.94
CA ASN A 39 -6.86 -4.50 -17.62
C ASN A 39 -7.10 -3.41 -16.57
N ILE A 40 -7.67 -2.25 -16.97
CA ILE A 40 -7.72 -1.09 -16.09
C ILE A 40 -8.49 -1.34 -14.80
N ARG A 41 -9.71 -1.89 -14.91
CA ARG A 41 -10.56 -2.18 -13.75
C ARG A 41 -9.97 -3.28 -12.88
N SER A 42 -9.53 -4.39 -13.49
CA SER A 42 -8.98 -5.52 -12.74
C SER A 42 -7.70 -5.12 -12.00
N SER A 43 -6.82 -4.37 -12.65
CA SER A 43 -5.59 -3.84 -12.02
C SER A 43 -5.90 -2.85 -10.91
N PHE A 44 -6.86 -1.95 -11.13
CA PHE A 44 -7.27 -1.00 -10.11
C PHE A 44 -7.86 -1.68 -8.88
N PHE A 45 -8.78 -2.63 -9.05
CA PHE A 45 -9.36 -3.35 -7.91
C PHE A 45 -8.36 -4.28 -7.21
N GLN A 46 -7.36 -4.79 -7.92
CA GLN A 46 -6.23 -5.46 -7.28
C GLN A 46 -5.44 -4.49 -6.39
N ALA A 47 -5.17 -3.26 -6.86
CA ALA A 47 -4.53 -2.23 -6.04
C ALA A 47 -5.38 -1.86 -4.82
N VAL A 48 -6.70 -1.76 -4.97
CA VAL A 48 -7.62 -1.55 -3.84
C VAL A 48 -7.48 -2.68 -2.81
N SER A 49 -7.53 -3.94 -3.24
CA SER A 49 -7.42 -5.11 -2.35
C SER A 49 -6.07 -5.20 -1.62
N ASN A 50 -4.98 -4.87 -2.34
CA ASN A 50 -3.62 -5.10 -1.86
C ASN A 50 -2.98 -3.89 -1.17
N SER A 51 -3.48 -2.68 -1.41
CA SER A 51 -2.81 -1.44 -0.98
C SER A 51 -3.69 -0.48 -0.17
N SER A 52 -5.00 -0.72 -0.05
CA SER A 52 -5.87 0.16 0.76
C SER A 52 -5.57 0.12 2.26
N TRP A 53 -4.76 -0.84 2.72
CA TRP A 53 -4.38 -0.95 4.12
C TRP A 53 -3.40 0.12 4.56
N ALA A 54 -2.62 0.69 3.64
CA ALA A 54 -1.58 1.65 3.92
C ALA A 54 -2.14 3.07 4.17
N ASN A 55 -1.28 3.98 4.63
CA ASN A 55 -1.67 5.39 4.73
C ASN A 55 -1.93 5.99 3.35
N GLU A 56 -1.14 5.59 2.36
CA GLU A 56 -1.29 5.98 0.95
C GLU A 56 -1.04 4.74 0.08
N GLY A 57 -2.05 4.35 -0.70
CA GLY A 57 -2.00 3.22 -1.63
C GLY A 57 -1.99 3.71 -3.08
N TYR A 58 -1.11 3.13 -3.90
CA TYR A 58 -0.92 3.54 -5.29
C TYR A 58 -1.01 2.35 -6.25
N LEU A 59 -1.68 2.58 -7.38
CA LEU A 59 -1.51 1.80 -8.61
C LEU A 59 -0.38 2.46 -9.42
N VAL A 60 0.65 1.69 -9.76
CA VAL A 60 1.82 2.18 -10.49
C VAL A 60 1.88 1.52 -11.85
N ALA A 61 2.13 2.28 -12.91
CA ALA A 61 2.30 1.74 -14.26
C ALA A 61 3.37 2.51 -15.04
N THR A 62 4.00 1.89 -16.04
CA THR A 62 4.98 2.58 -16.89
C THR A 62 4.31 3.36 -18.02
N SER A 63 3.06 3.04 -18.34
CA SER A 63 2.29 3.72 -19.39
C SER A 63 0.78 3.54 -19.21
N ILE A 64 0.01 4.49 -19.74
CA ILE A 64 -1.44 4.44 -19.90
C ILE A 64 -1.73 4.54 -21.40
N SER A 65 -2.54 3.61 -21.94
CA SER A 65 -2.67 3.46 -23.39
C SER A 65 -3.44 4.59 -24.09
N THR A 66 -4.44 5.16 -23.43
CA THR A 66 -5.34 6.18 -24.03
C THR A 66 -5.90 7.13 -22.97
N ASN A 67 -6.45 8.27 -23.42
CA ASN A 67 -7.09 9.25 -22.54
C ASN A 67 -8.35 8.68 -21.85
N GLU A 68 -9.09 7.77 -22.49
CA GLU A 68 -10.26 7.14 -21.89
C GLU A 68 -9.90 6.28 -20.67
N VAL A 69 -8.74 5.60 -20.72
CA VAL A 69 -8.21 4.83 -19.59
C VAL A 69 -7.83 5.75 -18.44
N GLU A 70 -7.25 6.92 -18.75
CA GLU A 70 -6.93 7.93 -17.74
C GLU A 70 -8.19 8.52 -17.07
N GLU A 71 -9.23 8.83 -17.84
CA GLU A 71 -10.51 9.31 -17.29
C GLU A 71 -11.18 8.25 -16.40
N GLU A 72 -11.12 6.97 -16.78
CA GLU A 72 -11.61 5.89 -15.92
C GLU A 72 -10.79 5.79 -14.62
N LEU A 73 -9.46 5.93 -14.68
CA LEU A 73 -8.62 5.99 -13.49
C LEU A 73 -8.97 7.17 -12.57
N ARG A 74 -9.26 8.36 -13.14
CA ARG A 74 -9.69 9.53 -12.36
C ARG A 74 -10.97 9.22 -11.58
N MET A 75 -11.96 8.62 -12.24
CA MET A 75 -13.21 8.21 -11.60
C MET A 75 -12.96 7.18 -10.49
N LEU A 76 -12.22 6.12 -10.78
CA LEU A 76 -11.95 5.03 -9.83
C LEU A 76 -11.12 5.54 -8.63
N SER A 77 -10.12 6.37 -8.87
CA SER A 77 -9.29 7.00 -7.84
C SER A 77 -10.13 7.88 -6.91
N ALA A 78 -11.02 8.71 -7.48
CA ALA A 78 -11.92 9.55 -6.68
C ALA A 78 -12.85 8.71 -5.78
N LEU A 79 -13.36 7.58 -6.30
CA LEU A 79 -14.26 6.69 -5.55
C LEU A 79 -13.55 5.90 -4.44
N HIS A 80 -12.37 5.35 -4.74
CA HIS A 80 -11.73 4.36 -3.88
C HIS A 80 -10.48 4.87 -3.13
N GLY A 81 -9.94 6.02 -3.52
CA GLY A 81 -8.82 6.69 -2.85
C GLY A 81 -7.43 6.12 -3.17
N ILE A 82 -7.31 5.23 -4.16
CA ILE A 82 -6.02 4.77 -4.66
C ILE A 82 -5.43 5.83 -5.60
N GLY A 83 -4.20 6.24 -5.35
CA GLY A 83 -3.46 7.14 -6.24
C GLY A 83 -2.90 6.42 -7.45
N VAL A 84 -2.40 7.17 -8.43
CA VAL A 84 -1.78 6.64 -9.64
C VAL A 84 -0.41 7.29 -9.84
N ILE A 85 0.61 6.47 -10.10
CA ILE A 85 1.97 6.91 -10.42
C ILE A 85 2.34 6.41 -11.82
N ILE A 86 2.91 7.29 -12.63
CA ILE A 86 3.58 6.92 -13.88
C ILE A 86 5.06 6.72 -13.56
N LEU A 87 5.47 5.45 -13.55
CA LEU A 87 6.83 5.04 -13.28
C LEU A 87 7.70 5.23 -14.52
N ILE A 88 8.85 5.87 -14.35
CA ILE A 88 9.95 5.86 -15.33
C ILE A 88 10.95 4.80 -14.86
N PRO A 89 10.95 3.57 -15.40
CA PRO A 89 11.79 2.49 -14.89
C PRO A 89 13.28 2.79 -14.91
N GLU A 90 13.73 3.53 -15.93
CA GLU A 90 15.12 3.92 -16.13
C GLU A 90 15.56 5.00 -15.13
N ASN A 91 14.61 5.79 -14.63
CA ASN A 91 14.86 6.81 -13.62
C ASN A 91 13.66 6.97 -12.67
N PRO A 92 13.53 6.08 -11.66
CA PRO A 92 12.37 6.11 -10.77
C PRO A 92 12.17 7.44 -10.04
N THR A 93 13.25 8.22 -9.85
CA THR A 93 13.19 9.53 -9.19
C THR A 93 12.50 10.61 -10.01
N GLU A 94 12.39 10.42 -11.33
CA GLU A 94 11.66 11.31 -12.24
C GLU A 94 10.20 10.87 -12.48
N SER A 95 9.75 9.81 -11.80
CA SER A 95 8.37 9.33 -11.88
C SER A 95 7.38 10.36 -11.33
N GLU A 96 6.20 10.43 -11.92
CA GLU A 96 5.18 11.43 -11.57
C GLU A 96 3.99 10.79 -10.84
N ILE A 97 3.48 11.49 -9.82
CA ILE A 97 2.17 11.20 -9.24
C ILE A 97 1.10 11.82 -10.16
N LEU A 98 0.52 11.02 -11.05
CA LEU A 98 -0.58 11.44 -11.92
C LEU A 98 -1.85 11.77 -11.12
N LEU A 99 -2.18 10.91 -10.14
CA LEU A 99 -3.33 11.10 -9.25
C LEU A 99 -2.89 10.89 -7.79
N PRO A 100 -3.12 11.86 -6.88
CA PRO A 100 -2.73 11.70 -5.49
C PRO A 100 -3.61 10.66 -4.80
N ALA A 101 -3.00 9.81 -3.96
CA ALA A 101 -3.74 8.89 -3.12
C ALA A 101 -4.47 9.64 -1.99
N ARG A 102 -5.62 9.11 -1.56
CA ARG A 102 -6.31 9.62 -0.37
C ARG A 102 -5.55 9.18 0.87
N ARG A 103 -4.91 10.14 1.54
CA ARG A 103 -4.18 9.89 2.79
C ARG A 103 -5.12 9.44 3.91
N ARG A 104 -4.74 8.36 4.60
CA ARG A 104 -5.37 7.88 5.84
C ARG A 104 -4.46 8.18 7.04
N PRO A 105 -5.01 8.60 8.19
CA PRO A 105 -4.23 8.86 9.40
C PRO A 105 -3.66 7.56 9.98
N GLU A 106 -4.41 6.48 9.89
CA GLU A 106 -4.06 5.17 10.43
C GLU A 106 -4.09 4.12 9.32
N VAL A 107 -3.29 3.08 9.51
CA VAL A 107 -3.29 1.89 8.65
C VAL A 107 -4.45 0.98 9.04
N ASP A 108 -4.97 0.21 8.08
CA ASP A 108 -6.03 -0.77 8.33
C ASP A 108 -5.42 -2.09 8.83
N TRP A 109 -5.39 -2.25 10.14
CA TRP A 109 -4.87 -3.45 10.80
C TRP A 109 -5.64 -4.73 10.47
N GLN A 110 -6.93 -4.62 10.14
CA GLN A 110 -7.72 -5.78 9.75
C GLN A 110 -7.27 -6.29 8.39
N SER A 111 -7.07 -5.38 7.43
CA SER A 111 -6.53 -5.71 6.11
C SER A 111 -5.09 -6.22 6.20
N ILE A 112 -4.22 -5.60 7.01
CA ILE A 112 -2.86 -6.09 7.28
C ILE A 112 -2.91 -7.54 7.80
N ASN A 113 -3.73 -7.83 8.82
CA ASN A 113 -3.82 -9.17 9.39
C ASN A 113 -4.28 -10.21 8.36
N ARG A 114 -5.22 -9.84 7.46
CA ARG A 114 -5.65 -10.72 6.37
C ARG A 114 -4.49 -11.03 5.43
N ILE A 115 -3.82 -10.00 4.90
CA ILE A 115 -2.73 -10.15 3.91
C ILE A 115 -1.54 -10.91 4.51
N LEU A 116 -1.22 -10.69 5.78
CA LEU A 116 -0.13 -11.38 6.48
C LEU A 116 -0.32 -12.90 6.53
N ASN A 117 -1.56 -13.37 6.61
CA ASN A 117 -1.86 -14.81 6.58
C ASN A 117 -1.80 -15.42 5.17
N GLU A 118 -1.86 -14.58 4.13
CA GLU A 118 -1.89 -15.01 2.72
C GLU A 118 -0.51 -14.87 2.05
N ASN A 119 0.36 -13.98 2.52
CA ASN A 119 1.63 -13.63 1.87
C ASN A 119 2.80 -13.59 2.87
N SER A 120 3.78 -14.49 2.71
CA SER A 120 4.96 -14.60 3.56
C SER A 120 5.91 -13.41 3.46
N ASP A 121 6.05 -12.81 2.29
CA ASP A 121 6.93 -11.65 2.09
C ASP A 121 6.34 -10.41 2.79
N PHE A 122 5.01 -10.28 2.73
CA PHE A 122 4.30 -9.25 3.49
C PHE A 122 4.47 -9.43 5.00
N LYS A 123 4.46 -10.68 5.49
CA LYS A 123 4.76 -10.95 6.89
C LYS A 123 6.13 -10.39 7.28
N ASN A 124 7.18 -10.70 6.52
CA ASN A 124 8.55 -10.21 6.76
C ASN A 124 8.59 -8.67 6.85
N PHE A 125 7.91 -7.98 5.93
CA PHE A 125 7.80 -6.52 5.97
C PHE A 125 7.13 -6.02 7.25
N ILE A 126 6.00 -6.60 7.67
CA ILE A 126 5.32 -6.21 8.90
C ILE A 126 6.20 -6.52 10.13
N GLU A 127 7.06 -7.54 10.11
CA GLU A 127 8.04 -7.76 11.21
C GLU A 127 9.00 -6.58 11.36
N LEU A 128 9.49 -6.01 10.26
CA LEU A 128 10.33 -4.81 10.28
C LEU A 128 9.57 -3.60 10.83
N VAL A 129 8.31 -3.43 10.42
CA VAL A 129 7.41 -2.38 10.95
C VAL A 129 7.21 -2.56 12.46
N SER A 130 7.03 -3.80 12.94
CA SER A 130 6.87 -4.12 14.36
C SER A 130 8.13 -3.79 15.17
N ILE A 131 9.31 -4.14 14.66
CA ILE A 131 10.59 -3.79 15.28
C ILE A 131 10.71 -2.27 15.41
N TYR A 132 10.35 -1.52 14.37
CA TYR A 132 10.37 -0.06 14.42
C TYR A 132 9.41 0.46 15.50
N TYR A 133 8.15 0.01 15.54
CA TYR A 133 7.22 0.47 16.58
C TYR A 133 7.68 0.16 18.00
N GLN A 134 8.36 -0.97 18.22
CA GLN A 134 8.88 -1.32 19.53
C GLN A 134 10.14 -0.55 19.93
N THR A 135 11.04 -0.28 18.99
CA THR A 135 12.42 0.15 19.28
C THR A 135 12.78 1.55 18.77
N GLY A 136 11.99 2.10 17.83
CA GLY A 136 12.30 3.30 17.07
C GLY A 136 13.47 3.15 16.10
N ARG A 137 14.01 1.94 15.90
CA ARG A 137 15.19 1.71 15.05
C ARG A 137 14.79 1.30 13.63
N ILE A 138 15.35 2.01 12.65
CA ILE A 138 15.29 1.60 11.24
C ILE A 138 16.44 0.63 10.97
N ARG A 139 16.14 -0.55 10.42
CA ARG A 139 17.16 -1.50 9.98
C ARG A 139 17.58 -1.18 8.53
N THR A 140 18.41 -0.16 8.36
CA THR A 140 18.86 0.31 7.03
C THR A 140 19.50 -0.77 6.15
N GLN A 141 20.06 -1.82 6.75
CA GLN A 141 20.67 -2.96 6.05
C GLN A 141 19.66 -3.79 5.25
N ASP A 142 18.37 -3.69 5.59
CA ASP A 142 17.27 -4.39 4.92
C ASP A 142 16.66 -3.54 3.77
N TRP A 143 17.12 -2.30 3.59
CA TRP A 143 16.65 -1.39 2.54
C TRP A 143 17.69 -1.31 1.42
N ASN A 144 17.24 -1.56 0.19
CA ASN A 144 18.00 -1.55 -1.07
C ASN A 144 19.18 -2.53 -1.16
N ARG A 145 18.95 -3.65 -1.86
CA ARG A 145 19.95 -4.35 -2.66
C ARG A 145 19.63 -4.18 -4.13
#